data_AF-F0QSK2-F1
#
_entry.id   AF-F0QSK2-F1
#
_cell.length_a   1.000
_cell.length_b   1.000
_cell.length_c   1.000
_cell.angle_alpha   90.00
_cell.angle_beta   90.00
_cell.angle_gamma   90.00
#
_symmetry.space_group_name_H-M   'P 1'
#
loop_
_entity.id
_entity.type
_entity.pdbx_description
1 polymer ?
#
loop_
_entity_poly.entity_id
_entity_poly.type
_entity_poly.pdbx_seq_one_letter_code
_entity_poly.pdbx_strand_id
1 'polypeptide(L)'
;MSFEYYYITLMSLVIFVVALLIGLIMNNRYYRVIKESLTQAREAESKGPLAISGEVEVLMCPRCGYSKTISYRLGDYVGKVVDDKCPNDDERLIVHAIYSSRPAEQSS
;
A
#
# COMPACT_ATOMS: atom_id res chain seq x y z
N MET A 1 -7.05 -28.52 54.47
CA MET A 1 -7.08 -27.51 53.39
C MET A 1 -7.92 -28.08 52.27
N SER A 2 -8.98 -27.37 51.93
CA SER A 2 -10.20 -27.87 51.31
C SER A 2 -9.98 -28.26 49.84
N PHE A 3 -10.55 -29.39 49.45
CA PHE A 3 -10.68 -29.88 48.07
C PHE A 3 -11.00 -28.78 47.05
N GLU A 4 -11.79 -27.77 47.45
CA GLU A 4 -12.11 -26.60 46.64
C GLU A 4 -10.89 -25.78 46.23
N TYR A 5 -9.92 -25.57 47.11
CA TYR A 5 -8.70 -24.83 46.78
C TYR A 5 -7.87 -25.58 45.72
N TYR A 6 -7.77 -26.90 45.87
CA TYR A 6 -7.11 -27.75 44.87
C TYR A 6 -7.82 -27.67 43.52
N TYR A 7 -9.15 -27.76 43.51
CA TYR A 7 -9.95 -27.66 42.28
C TYR A 7 -9.80 -26.29 41.59
N ILE A 8 -9.86 -25.20 42.35
CA ILE A 8 -9.71 -23.83 41.82
C ILE A 8 -8.33 -23.64 41.19
N THR A 9 -7.27 -24.08 41.87
CA THR A 9 -5.89 -23.97 41.34
C THR A 9 -5.72 -24.78 40.06
N LEU A 10 -6.26 -26.00 40.01
CA LEU A 10 -6.22 -26.86 38.81
C LEU A 10 -6.96 -26.23 37.63
N MET A 11 -8.17 -25.74 37.84
CA MET A 11 -8.97 -25.07 36.80
C MET A 11 -8.32 -23.78 36.32
N SER A 12 -7.74 -22.98 37.22
CA SER A 12 -6.99 -21.78 36.85
C SER A 12 -5.79 -22.11 35.95
N LEU A 13 -5.09 -23.21 36.24
CA LEU A 13 -3.94 -23.66 35.45
C LEU A 13 -4.39 -24.10 34.05
N VAL A 14 -5.49 -24.86 33.97
CA VAL A 14 -6.07 -25.28 32.69
C VAL A 14 -6.50 -24.08 31.85
N ILE A 15 -7.19 -23.10 32.43
CA ILE A 15 -7.62 -21.89 31.72
C ILE A 15 -6.41 -21.10 31.19
N PHE A 16 -5.35 -20.99 31.99
CA PHE A 16 -4.12 -20.31 31.59
C PHE A 16 -3.45 -20.99 30.39
N VAL A 17 -3.34 -22.33 30.40
CA VAL A 17 -2.79 -23.09 29.27
C VAL A 17 -3.65 -22.95 28.02
N VAL A 18 -4.97 -23.00 28.16
CA VAL A 18 -5.89 -22.80 27.04
C VAL A 18 -5.75 -21.40 26.42
N ALA A 19 -5.63 -20.36 27.26
CA ALA A 19 -5.43 -19.00 26.79
C ALA A 19 -4.12 -18.84 25.99
N LEU A 20 -3.02 -19.45 26.46
CA LEU A 20 -1.74 -19.45 25.73
C LEU A 20 -1.85 -20.16 24.37
N LEU A 21 -2.54 -21.30 24.31
CA LEU A 21 -2.75 -22.02 23.04
C LEU A 21 -3.55 -21.18 22.04
N ILE A 22 -4.62 -20.51 22.49
CA ILE A 22 -5.42 -19.62 21.64
C ILE A 22 -4.55 -18.46 21.14
N GLY A 23 -3.77 -17.84 22.02
CA GLY A 23 -2.84 -16.76 21.67
C GLY A 23 -1.82 -17.19 20.61
N LEU A 24 -1.22 -18.37 20.76
CA LEU A 24 -0.27 -18.92 19.79
C LEU A 24 -0.93 -19.20 18.42
N ILE A 25 -2.13 -19.78 18.42
CA ILE A 25 -2.87 -20.06 17.18
C ILE A 25 -3.23 -18.75 16.46
N MET A 26 -3.73 -17.76 17.20
CA MET A 26 -4.05 -16.45 16.64
C MET A 26 -2.82 -15.74 16.09
N ASN A 27 -1.71 -15.75 16.85
CA ASN A 27 -0.46 -15.14 16.43
C ASN A 27 0.05 -15.76 15.12
N ASN A 28 0.07 -17.09 15.04
CA ASN A 28 0.54 -17.80 13.84
C ASN A 28 -0.35 -17.53 12.62
N ARG A 29 -1.69 -17.46 12.82
CA ARG A 29 -2.62 -17.05 11.76
C ARG A 29 -2.39 -15.61 11.31
N TYR A 30 -2.19 -14.70 12.26
CA TYR A 30 -1.95 -13.28 11.99
C TYR A 30 -0.65 -13.08 11.19
N TYR A 31 0.44 -13.75 11.59
CA TYR A 31 1.70 -13.75 10.84
C TYR A 31 1.53 -14.28 9.41
N ARG A 32 0.71 -15.31 9.20
CA ARG A 32 0.49 -15.86 7.86
C ARG A 32 -0.22 -14.87 6.93
N VAL A 33 -1.29 -14.24 7.42
CA VAL A 33 -2.05 -13.23 6.67
C VAL A 33 -1.17 -12.02 6.35
N ILE A 34 -0.39 -11.53 7.31
CA ILE A 34 0.54 -10.43 7.08
C ILE A 34 1.59 -10.82 6.04
N LYS A 35 2.18 -12.01 6.15
CA LYS A 35 3.18 -12.48 5.17
C LYS A 35 2.59 -12.56 3.77
N GLU A 36 1.38 -13.10 3.62
CA GLU A 36 0.67 -13.18 2.33
C GLU A 36 0.41 -11.77 1.75
N SER A 37 -0.03 -10.82 2.58
CA SER A 37 -0.24 -9.42 2.16
C SER A 37 1.06 -8.69 1.79
N LEU A 38 2.15 -8.93 2.52
CA LEU A 38 3.47 -8.37 2.20
C LEU A 38 4.04 -8.97 0.92
N THR A 39 3.84 -10.26 0.67
CA THR A 39 4.23 -10.88 -0.60
C THR A 39 3.42 -10.35 -1.77
N GLN A 40 2.12 -10.11 -1.61
CA GLN A 40 1.29 -9.49 -2.65
C GLN A 40 1.67 -8.03 -2.89
N ALA A 41 1.97 -7.27 -1.83
CA ALA A 41 2.47 -5.90 -1.95
C ALA A 41 3.83 -5.86 -2.66
N ARG A 42 4.78 -6.75 -2.30
CA ARG A 42 6.05 -6.89 -3.01
C ARG A 42 5.88 -7.34 -4.45
N GLU A 43 4.95 -8.25 -4.73
CA GLU A 43 4.66 -8.69 -6.09
C GLU A 43 4.02 -7.56 -6.91
N ALA A 44 3.16 -6.74 -6.31
CA ALA A 44 2.59 -5.54 -6.91
C ALA A 44 3.62 -4.42 -7.10
N GLU A 45 4.63 -4.31 -6.23
CA GLU A 45 5.79 -3.43 -6.44
C GLU A 45 6.73 -3.98 -7.52
N SER A 46 6.95 -5.29 -7.57
CA SER A 46 7.76 -5.95 -8.61
C SER A 46 7.08 -5.93 -9.98
N LYS A 47 5.74 -6.01 -9.98
CA LYS A 47 4.84 -5.74 -11.10
C LYS A 47 4.29 -4.31 -10.96
N GLY A 48 5.17 -3.37 -10.62
CA GLY A 48 4.84 -1.95 -10.60
C GLY A 48 4.09 -1.55 -11.89
N PRO A 49 3.32 -0.46 -11.86
CA PRO A 49 2.42 -0.07 -12.95
C PRO A 49 3.21 0.20 -14.22
N LEU A 50 3.48 -0.86 -14.98
CA LEU A 50 4.41 -0.94 -16.11
C LEU A 50 5.82 -0.42 -15.80
N ALA A 51 6.82 -1.12 -16.29
CA ALA A 51 8.18 -0.62 -16.39
C ALA A 51 8.25 0.58 -17.36
N ILE A 52 7.67 1.73 -17.00
CA ILE A 52 8.03 3.02 -17.59
C ILE A 52 9.29 3.45 -16.85
N SER A 53 10.42 2.83 -17.20
CA SER A 53 11.73 3.37 -16.87
C SER A 53 11.90 4.65 -17.69
N GLY A 54 11.57 5.80 -17.11
CA GLY A 54 11.57 7.09 -17.81
C GLY A 54 11.05 8.24 -16.94
N GLU A 55 11.21 9.46 -17.45
CA GLU A 55 10.53 10.62 -16.89
C GLU A 55 9.02 10.47 -17.15
N VAL A 56 8.21 10.74 -16.14
CA VAL A 56 6.75 10.60 -16.18
C VAL A 56 6.13 11.93 -15.76
N GLU A 57 5.04 12.31 -16.41
CA GLU A 57 4.30 13.52 -16.07
C GLU A 57 2.86 13.20 -15.65
N VAL A 58 2.33 14.01 -14.74
CA VAL A 58 0.96 13.92 -14.23
C VAL A 58 0.17 15.07 -14.81
N LEU A 59 -0.83 14.74 -15.60
CA LEU A 59 -1.85 15.66 -16.04
C LEU A 59 -2.94 15.74 -14.97
N MET A 60 -3.41 16.94 -14.62
CA MET A 60 -4.46 17.16 -13.63
C MET A 60 -5.51 18.13 -14.17
N CYS A 61 -6.79 17.84 -13.90
CA CYS A 61 -7.88 18.78 -14.14
C CYS A 61 -7.92 19.81 -12.99
N PRO A 62 -7.83 21.12 -13.28
CA PRO A 62 -7.84 22.16 -12.25
C PRO A 62 -9.22 22.33 -11.57
N ARG A 63 -10.28 21.76 -12.14
CA ARG A 63 -11.67 21.95 -11.70
C ARG A 63 -12.18 20.78 -10.85
N CYS A 64 -12.06 19.55 -11.34
CA CYS A 64 -12.56 18.36 -10.64
C CYS A 64 -11.47 17.49 -9.99
N GLY A 65 -10.19 17.78 -10.22
CA GLY A 65 -9.07 17.05 -9.61
C GLY A 65 -8.76 15.69 -10.25
N TYR A 66 -9.39 15.34 -11.38
CA TYR A 66 -9.02 14.16 -12.16
C TYR A 66 -7.54 14.20 -12.54
N SER A 67 -6.80 13.11 -12.30
CA SER A 67 -5.37 13.01 -12.63
C SER A 67 -5.07 11.80 -13.52
N LYS A 68 -4.17 11.98 -14.48
CA LYS A 68 -3.71 10.93 -15.40
C LYS A 68 -2.19 11.00 -15.55
N THR A 69 -1.54 9.86 -15.37
CA THR A 69 -0.09 9.73 -15.55
C THR A 69 0.22 9.34 -17.00
N ILE A 70 1.13 10.07 -17.65
CA ILE A 70 1.59 9.79 -19.01
C ILE A 70 3.13 9.87 -19.09
N SER A 71 3.72 9.26 -20.11
CA SER A 71 5.16 9.38 -20.36
C SER A 71 5.53 10.83 -20.66
N TYR A 72 6.63 11.31 -20.08
CA TYR A 72 7.14 12.66 -20.32
C TYR A 72 7.44 12.89 -21.80
N ARG A 73 7.08 14.08 -22.30
CA ARG A 73 7.45 14.53 -23.64
C ARG A 73 8.41 15.71 -23.53
N LEU A 74 9.41 15.73 -24.40
CA LEU A 74 10.39 16.81 -24.45
C LEU A 74 9.69 18.15 -24.71
N GLY A 75 9.84 19.10 -23.77
CA GLY A 75 9.23 20.43 -23.84
C GLY A 75 7.94 20.59 -23.02
N ASP A 76 7.58 19.60 -22.20
CA ASP A 76 6.57 19.76 -21.16
C ASP A 76 7.18 20.35 -19.87
N TYR A 77 6.39 21.17 -19.17
CA TYR A 77 6.77 21.83 -17.93
C TYR A 77 5.56 21.94 -17.00
N VAL A 78 5.79 21.98 -15.70
CA VAL A 78 4.71 22.12 -14.70
C VAL A 78 3.93 23.42 -14.93
N GLY A 79 2.62 23.30 -15.06
CA GLY A 79 1.69 24.39 -15.37
C GLY A 79 1.34 24.50 -16.86
N LYS A 80 1.97 23.73 -17.75
CA LYS A 80 1.61 23.70 -19.18
C LYS A 80 0.20 23.13 -19.36
N VAL A 81 -0.63 23.86 -20.10
CA VAL A 81 -1.96 23.38 -20.53
C VAL A 81 -1.77 22.46 -21.73
N VAL A 82 -2.30 21.25 -21.64
CA VAL A 82 -2.29 20.27 -22.73
C VAL A 82 -3.64 20.23 -23.44
N ASP A 83 -3.68 19.71 -24.67
CA ASP A 83 -4.92 19.55 -25.43
C ASP A 83 -5.76 18.35 -24.98
N ASP A 84 -5.24 17.51 -24.07
CA ASP A 84 -6.01 16.45 -23.43
C ASP A 84 -7.10 17.07 -22.53
N LYS A 85 -8.32 16.54 -22.64
CA LYS A 85 -9.48 16.99 -21.87
C LYS A 85 -9.82 16.05 -20.72
N CYS A 86 -10.35 16.62 -19.66
CA CYS A 86 -10.89 15.87 -18.55
C CYS A 86 -12.19 15.13 -18.96
N PRO A 87 -12.33 13.83 -18.67
CA PRO A 87 -13.54 13.07 -19.00
C PRO A 87 -14.79 13.49 -18.21
N ASN A 88 -14.62 14.24 -17.11
CA ASN A 88 -15.73 14.62 -16.24
C ASN A 88 -16.37 15.97 -16.61
N ASP A 89 -15.57 16.92 -17.07
CA ASP A 89 -15.99 18.32 -17.25
C ASP A 89 -15.42 18.98 -18.52
N ASP A 90 -14.80 18.20 -19.41
CA ASP A 90 -14.21 18.63 -20.69
C ASP A 90 -13.14 19.75 -20.59
N GLU A 91 -12.72 20.10 -19.36
CA GLU A 91 -11.70 21.09 -19.09
C GLU A 91 -10.33 20.60 -19.57
N ARG A 92 -9.48 21.54 -20.01
CA ARG A 92 -8.10 21.20 -20.43
C ARG A 92 -7.28 20.74 -19.22
N LEU A 93 -6.56 19.65 -19.37
CA LEU A 93 -5.65 19.18 -18.33
C LEU A 93 -4.38 20.06 -18.30
N ILE A 94 -3.77 20.14 -17.12
CA ILE A 94 -2.50 20.83 -16.90
C ILE A 94 -1.45 19.85 -16.41
N VAL A 95 -0.19 20.04 -16.80
CA VAL A 95 0.93 19.28 -16.23
C VAL A 95 1.12 19.72 -14.78
N HIS A 96 0.78 18.86 -13.83
CA HIS A 96 0.85 19.14 -12.40
C HIS A 96 2.20 18.77 -11.79
N ALA A 97 2.79 17.65 -12.24
CA ALA A 97 4.07 17.17 -11.72
C ALA A 97 4.83 16.42 -12.81
N ILE A 98 6.16 16.48 -12.75
CA ILE A 98 7.07 15.67 -13.57
C ILE A 98 8.03 14.99 -12.60
N TYR A 99 8.12 13.67 -12.65
CA TYR A 99 9.00 12.88 -11.78
C TYR A 99 9.75 11.81 -12.56
N SER A 100 10.96 11.51 -12.10
CA SER A 100 11.71 10.36 -12.58
C SER A 100 11.28 9.12 -11.81
N SER A 101 10.83 8.08 -12.51
CA SER A 101 10.49 6.79 -11.89
C SER A 101 11.73 5.94 -11.59
N ARG A 102 12.95 6.49 -11.72
CA ARG A 102 14.17 5.75 -11.36
C ARG A 102 14.04 5.29 -9.91
N PRO A 103 14.24 3.99 -9.62
CA PRO A 103 14.33 3.55 -8.25
C PRO A 103 15.41 4.40 -7.59
N ALA A 104 15.07 5.06 -6.49
CA ALA A 104 16.03 5.84 -5.73
C ALA A 104 17.22 4.93 -5.47
N GLU A 105 18.35 5.25 -6.10
CA GLU A 105 19.60 4.56 -5.91
C GLU A 105 19.91 4.71 -4.41
N GLN A 106 19.62 3.65 -3.64
CA GLN A 106 19.97 3.58 -2.23
C GLN A 106 21.49 3.66 -2.17
N SER A 107 21.98 4.88 -1.99
CA SER A 107 23.37 5.14 -1.69
C SER A 107 23.62 4.69 -0.25
N SER A 108 24.64 3.84 -0.14
CA SER A 108 25.31 3.29 1.06
C SER A 108 24.55 2.29 1.92
#